data_AF-A0A418N9W7-F1
#
_entry.id   AF-A0A418N9W7-F1
#
_cell.length_a   1.000
_cell.length_b   1.000
_cell.length_c   1.000
_cell.angle_alpha   90.00
_cell.angle_beta   90.00
_cell.angle_gamma   90.00
#
_symmetry.space_group_name_H-M   'P 1'
#
loop_
_entity.id
_entity.type
_entity.pdbx_description
1 polymer ?
#
loop_
_entity_poly.entity_id
_entity_poly.type
_entity_poly.pdbx_seq_one_letter_code
_entity_poly.pdbx_strand_id
1 'polypeptide(L)'
;MIFCLFILKTRSVLLAALLLGFVYLFIERWKLFLVTIPVFFLLITALYYFKEDSADGRLLIWKTSMGLIRENPIFGLGKNGFSKNYMIQQAEYFQANPGSEYSLLADQVNHPFNEYILWLIDYGVIVFSIICYSIIRWFKNIYFIYNIDKIVVFFILVASLFSYTFKYYFVIVILVFCFSNVENCRLKFRIHVPRRMGILLILIFVTTACSMFIYIRSEIHWKAATNSIMFDEKKYLTLEKELNQISEFHHDLAYKLFEHGEYKKSIAQIEKYESMRVNYDVTLLKAFNFTSLGEHHKSSEHFFLAKYMVPSRFLPKYELFRIYKEIYHDQEASINIAREIDQTPIKVKTDYTISVKSEVRKFLKEHKTTK
;
A
#
# COMPACT_ATOMS: atom_id res chain seq x y z
N MET A 1 -12.02 -14.80 24.75
CA MET A 1 -10.94 -14.42 23.80
C MET A 1 -11.14 -15.07 22.43
N ILE A 2 -11.16 -16.40 22.30
CA ILE A 2 -11.38 -17.11 21.02
C ILE A 2 -12.68 -16.70 20.31
N PHE A 3 -13.77 -16.52 21.06
CA PHE A 3 -15.05 -16.03 20.52
C PHE A 3 -14.96 -14.59 19.95
N CYS A 4 -14.21 -13.69 20.62
CA CYS A 4 -13.96 -12.33 20.11
C CYS A 4 -13.08 -12.33 18.85
N LEU A 5 -12.13 -13.26 18.74
CA LEU A 5 -11.29 -13.42 17.56
C LEU A 5 -12.08 -13.96 16.36
N PHE A 6 -13.08 -14.81 16.62
CA PHE A 6 -14.03 -15.26 15.60
C PHE A 6 -14.94 -14.12 15.10
N ILE A 7 -15.37 -13.24 16.00
CA ILE A 7 -16.16 -12.04 15.68
C ILE A 7 -15.36 -11.06 14.81
N LEU A 8 -14.04 -10.92 15.05
CA LEU A 8 -13.17 -10.04 14.28
C LEU A 8 -12.94 -10.50 12.82
N LYS A 9 -13.33 -11.73 12.44
CA LYS A 9 -13.18 -12.31 11.08
C LYS A 9 -11.77 -12.16 10.48
N THR A 10 -10.73 -12.06 11.30
CA THR A 10 -9.34 -11.85 10.86
C THR A 10 -8.62 -13.19 10.67
N ARG A 11 -8.47 -13.60 9.41
CA ARG A 11 -7.78 -14.86 9.02
C ARG A 11 -6.38 -14.99 9.62
N SER A 12 -5.66 -13.89 9.76
CA SER A 12 -4.31 -13.85 10.33
C SER A 12 -4.29 -14.28 11.81
N VAL A 13 -5.35 -13.96 12.57
CA VAL A 13 -5.43 -14.33 13.98
C VAL A 13 -5.81 -15.79 14.15
N LEU A 14 -6.71 -16.31 13.31
CA LEU A 14 -7.00 -17.74 13.26
C LEU A 14 -5.74 -18.53 12.91
N LEU A 15 -4.97 -18.07 11.91
CA LEU A 15 -3.69 -18.69 11.55
C LEU A 15 -2.68 -18.66 12.70
N ALA A 16 -2.55 -17.53 13.41
CA ALA A 16 -1.68 -17.41 14.58
C ALA A 16 -2.08 -18.40 15.69
N ALA A 17 -3.38 -18.53 15.97
CA ALA A 17 -3.89 -19.48 16.96
C ALA A 17 -3.65 -20.94 16.54
N LEU A 18 -3.86 -21.27 15.26
CA LEU A 18 -3.55 -22.59 14.70
C LEU A 18 -2.07 -22.92 14.82
N LEU A 19 -1.18 -21.99 14.45
CA LEU A 19 0.26 -22.17 14.58
C LEU A 19 0.70 -22.34 16.03
N LEU A 20 0.15 -21.55 16.96
CA LEU A 20 0.46 -21.69 18.38
C LEU A 20 0.00 -23.06 18.93
N GLY A 21 -1.20 -23.50 18.55
CA GLY A 21 -1.71 -24.83 18.90
C GLY A 21 -0.85 -25.96 18.32
N PHE A 22 -0.38 -25.79 17.09
CA PHE A 22 0.53 -26.75 16.43
C PHE A 22 1.89 -26.83 17.16
N VAL A 23 2.44 -25.69 17.58
CA VAL A 23 3.66 -25.64 18.42
C VAL A 23 3.43 -26.28 19.78
N TYR A 24 2.28 -26.04 20.43
CA TYR A 24 1.94 -26.70 21.69
C TYR A 24 1.88 -28.22 21.54
N LEU A 25 1.23 -28.73 20.50
CA LEU A 25 1.17 -30.17 20.22
C LEU A 25 2.55 -30.76 19.94
N PHE A 26 3.41 -30.05 19.21
CA PHE A 26 4.79 -30.46 18.96
C PHE A 26 5.57 -30.64 20.28
N ILE A 27 5.43 -29.70 21.21
CA ILE A 27 6.17 -29.68 22.49
C ILE A 27 5.61 -30.73 23.46
N GLU A 28 4.29 -30.73 23.70
CA GLU A 28 3.68 -31.52 24.77
C GLU A 28 3.16 -32.89 24.32
N ARG A 29 2.86 -33.06 23.03
CA ARG A 29 2.13 -34.23 22.49
C ARG A 29 2.62 -34.66 21.10
N TRP A 30 3.92 -34.92 20.95
CA TRP A 30 4.56 -35.26 19.66
C TRP A 30 3.86 -36.36 18.82
N LYS A 31 3.30 -37.40 19.46
CA LYS A 31 2.55 -38.44 18.73
C LYS A 31 1.26 -37.90 18.11
N LEU A 32 0.54 -37.04 18.83
CA LEU A 32 -0.67 -36.39 18.34
C LEU A 32 -0.34 -35.33 17.27
N PHE A 33 0.79 -34.63 17.44
CA PHE A 33 1.30 -33.68 16.45
C PHE A 33 1.38 -34.30 15.05
N LEU A 34 2.01 -35.47 14.91
CA LEU A 34 2.16 -36.16 13.61
C LEU A 34 0.80 -36.45 12.94
N VAL A 35 -0.22 -36.83 13.72
CA VAL A 35 -1.56 -37.12 13.23
C VAL A 35 -2.32 -35.84 12.82
N THR A 36 -2.00 -34.71 13.45
CA THR A 36 -2.66 -33.42 13.15
C THR A 36 -2.07 -32.68 11.95
N ILE A 37 -0.94 -33.13 11.37
CA ILE A 37 -0.31 -32.49 10.20
C ILE A 37 -1.28 -32.34 9.02
N PRO A 38 -2.00 -33.40 8.57
CA PRO A 38 -2.92 -33.28 7.43
C PRO A 38 -4.08 -32.33 7.72
N VAL A 39 -4.60 -32.35 8.94
CA VAL A 39 -5.69 -31.46 9.38
C VAL A 39 -5.23 -30.00 9.37
N PHE A 40 -3.99 -29.73 9.80
CA PHE A 40 -3.41 -28.40 9.77
C PHE A 40 -3.30 -27.83 8.35
N PHE A 41 -2.81 -28.63 7.40
CA PHE A 41 -2.77 -28.22 5.98
C PHE A 41 -4.18 -28.00 5.41
N LEU A 42 -5.13 -28.87 5.72
CA LEU A 42 -6.53 -28.72 5.30
C LEU A 42 -7.15 -27.40 5.83
N LEU A 43 -6.86 -27.03 7.08
CA LEU A 43 -7.33 -25.77 7.67
C LEU A 43 -6.69 -24.54 7.01
N ILE A 44 -5.40 -24.59 6.66
CA ILE A 44 -4.75 -23.51 5.90
C ILE A 44 -5.42 -23.35 4.53
N THR A 45 -5.64 -24.46 3.83
CA THR A 45 -6.33 -24.46 2.53
C THR A 45 -7.75 -23.92 2.65
N ALA A 46 -8.49 -24.31 3.69
CA ALA A 46 -9.82 -23.76 3.96
C ALA A 46 -9.79 -22.24 4.24
N LEU A 47 -8.78 -21.73 4.97
CA LEU A 47 -8.61 -20.30 5.22
C LEU A 47 -8.31 -19.50 3.93
N TYR A 48 -7.64 -20.11 2.96
CA TYR A 48 -7.44 -19.52 1.64
C TYR A 48 -8.77 -19.35 0.91
N TYR A 49 -9.51 -20.46 0.70
CA TYR A 49 -10.79 -20.47 0.00
C TYR A 49 -11.89 -19.66 0.69
N PHE A 50 -11.77 -19.41 2.00
CA PHE A 50 -12.74 -18.58 2.74
C PHE A 50 -12.89 -17.14 2.20
N LYS A 51 -11.83 -16.55 1.61
CA LYS A 51 -11.96 -15.40 0.69
C LYS A 51 -10.79 -15.36 -0.30
N GLU A 52 -10.98 -16.07 -1.39
CA GLU A 52 -10.00 -16.28 -2.46
C GLU A 52 -9.58 -14.97 -3.13
N ASP A 53 -10.51 -14.12 -3.57
CA ASP A 53 -10.21 -12.82 -4.22
C ASP A 53 -9.25 -11.93 -3.41
N SER A 54 -9.42 -11.91 -2.09
CA SER A 54 -8.55 -11.14 -1.19
C SER A 54 -7.17 -11.77 -1.02
N ALA A 55 -7.04 -13.08 -1.17
CA ALA A 55 -5.75 -13.76 -1.17
C ALA A 55 -5.04 -13.53 -2.50
N ASP A 56 -5.74 -13.66 -3.62
CA ASP A 56 -5.17 -13.49 -4.97
C ASP A 56 -4.74 -12.05 -5.23
N GLY A 57 -5.51 -11.06 -4.74
CA GLY A 57 -5.08 -9.66 -4.76
C GLY A 57 -3.77 -9.44 -4.01
N ARG A 58 -3.54 -10.12 -2.88
CA ARG A 58 -2.26 -10.05 -2.17
C ARG A 58 -1.14 -10.80 -2.88
N LEU A 59 -1.45 -11.95 -3.49
CA LEU A 59 -0.48 -12.69 -4.31
C LEU A 59 0.01 -11.86 -5.49
N LEU A 60 -0.89 -11.14 -6.18
CA LEU A 60 -0.51 -10.14 -7.19
C LEU A 60 0.45 -9.11 -6.60
N ILE A 61 0.07 -8.49 -5.47
CA ILE A 61 0.89 -7.45 -4.85
C ILE A 61 2.27 -7.98 -4.50
N TRP A 62 2.37 -9.18 -3.95
CA TRP A 62 3.64 -9.81 -3.59
C TRP A 62 4.46 -10.20 -4.81
N LYS A 63 3.82 -10.73 -5.86
CA LYS A 63 4.46 -11.05 -7.13
C LYS A 63 5.08 -9.81 -7.77
N THR A 64 4.32 -8.73 -7.87
CA THR A 64 4.79 -7.44 -8.39
C THR A 64 5.90 -6.85 -7.51
N SER A 65 5.77 -6.98 -6.18
CA SER A 65 6.78 -6.56 -5.21
C SER A 65 8.15 -7.22 -5.39
N MET A 66 8.20 -8.43 -5.96
CA MET A 66 9.47 -9.10 -6.26
C MET A 66 10.29 -8.34 -7.31
N GLY A 67 9.66 -7.58 -8.20
CA GLY A 67 10.36 -6.69 -9.14
C GLY A 67 11.19 -5.65 -8.37
N LEU A 68 10.55 -4.96 -7.44
CA LEU A 68 11.18 -3.94 -6.59
C LEU A 68 12.31 -4.50 -5.72
N ILE A 69 12.13 -5.69 -5.13
CA ILE A 69 13.19 -6.34 -4.33
C ILE A 69 14.42 -6.65 -5.19
N ARG A 70 14.24 -6.98 -6.48
CA ARG A 70 15.35 -7.28 -7.39
C ARG A 70 16.14 -6.05 -7.82
N GLU A 71 15.54 -4.86 -7.79
CA GLU A 71 16.24 -3.61 -8.14
C GLU A 71 17.38 -3.28 -7.17
N ASN A 72 17.14 -3.40 -5.86
CA ASN A 72 18.17 -3.21 -4.84
C ASN A 72 17.97 -4.15 -3.63
N PRO A 73 18.35 -5.44 -3.77
CA PRO A 73 18.08 -6.44 -2.74
C PRO A 73 18.89 -6.24 -1.45
N ILE A 74 20.06 -5.60 -1.54
CA ILE A 74 20.99 -5.49 -0.41
C ILE A 74 20.56 -4.37 0.54
N PHE A 75 20.35 -3.17 0.01
CA PHE A 75 20.08 -1.97 0.80
C PHE A 75 18.65 -1.45 0.69
N GLY A 76 17.84 -2.02 -0.21
CA GLY A 76 16.50 -1.55 -0.49
C GLY A 76 16.49 -0.23 -1.28
N LEU A 77 15.29 0.28 -1.51
CA LEU A 77 15.01 1.50 -2.26
C LEU A 77 14.94 2.74 -1.33
N GLY A 78 15.19 2.56 -0.04
CA GLY A 78 15.10 3.60 0.98
C GLY A 78 13.69 3.82 1.52
N LYS A 79 13.55 4.83 2.37
CA LYS A 79 12.26 5.21 2.97
C LYS A 79 11.21 5.49 1.90
N ASN A 80 10.03 4.88 2.04
CA ASN A 80 8.93 4.93 1.09
C ASN A 80 9.24 4.26 -0.26
N GLY A 81 10.24 3.37 -0.32
CA GLY A 81 10.61 2.64 -1.52
C GLY A 81 9.43 1.93 -2.17
N PHE A 82 8.59 1.26 -1.39
CA PHE A 82 7.35 0.67 -1.88
C PHE A 82 6.38 1.72 -2.42
N SER A 83 6.06 2.74 -1.61
CA SER A 83 5.03 3.74 -1.94
C SER A 83 5.36 4.57 -3.18
N LYS A 84 6.64 4.77 -3.51
CA LYS A 84 7.07 5.51 -4.70
C LYS A 84 7.04 4.65 -5.97
N ASN A 85 7.39 3.38 -5.86
CA ASN A 85 7.69 2.56 -7.05
C ASN A 85 6.62 1.51 -7.36
N TYR A 86 5.81 1.08 -6.38
CA TYR A 86 4.88 -0.04 -6.57
C TYR A 86 3.86 0.17 -7.67
N MET A 87 3.23 1.35 -7.74
CA MET A 87 2.21 1.61 -8.76
C MET A 87 2.81 1.66 -10.17
N ILE A 88 4.05 2.14 -10.30
CA ILE A 88 4.79 2.13 -11.57
C ILE A 88 5.13 0.68 -11.95
N GLN A 89 5.68 -0.10 -11.02
CA GLN A 89 5.98 -1.51 -11.24
C GLN A 89 4.74 -2.34 -11.60
N GLN A 90 3.58 -2.04 -10.99
CA GLN A 90 2.30 -2.67 -11.34
C GLN A 90 1.88 -2.31 -12.77
N ALA A 91 2.08 -1.05 -13.19
CA ALA A 91 1.81 -0.64 -14.55
C ALA A 91 2.70 -1.39 -15.56
N GLU A 92 4.00 -1.48 -15.30
CA GLU A 92 4.93 -2.24 -16.14
C GLU A 92 4.55 -3.73 -16.22
N TYR A 93 4.16 -4.33 -15.10
CA TYR A 93 3.68 -5.73 -15.06
C TYR A 93 2.50 -5.95 -16.01
N PHE A 94 1.48 -5.08 -15.97
CA PHE A 94 0.30 -5.22 -16.83
C PHE A 94 0.56 -4.83 -18.28
N GLN A 95 1.53 -3.94 -18.54
CA GLN A 95 1.97 -3.64 -19.89
C GLN A 95 2.70 -4.84 -20.51
N ALA A 96 3.55 -5.53 -19.75
CA ALA A 96 4.27 -6.72 -20.19
C ALA A 96 3.39 -7.99 -20.23
N ASN A 97 2.28 -8.02 -19.50
CA ASN A 97 1.35 -9.17 -19.45
C ASN A 97 -0.09 -8.77 -19.82
N PRO A 98 -0.37 -8.39 -21.07
CA PRO A 98 -1.73 -8.10 -21.53
C PRO A 98 -2.65 -9.31 -21.31
N GLY A 99 -3.83 -9.08 -20.74
CA GLY A 99 -4.81 -10.17 -20.48
C GLY A 99 -4.55 -10.99 -19.22
N SER A 100 -3.63 -10.57 -18.35
CA SER A 100 -3.41 -11.19 -17.04
C SER A 100 -4.73 -11.33 -16.25
N GLU A 101 -4.99 -12.51 -15.67
CA GLU A 101 -6.18 -12.79 -14.85
C GLU A 101 -6.32 -11.83 -13.65
N TYR A 102 -5.17 -11.35 -13.15
CA TYR A 102 -5.10 -10.36 -12.08
C TYR A 102 -5.62 -8.95 -12.43
N SER A 103 -5.93 -8.65 -13.69
CA SER A 103 -6.33 -7.30 -14.12
C SER A 103 -7.59 -6.78 -13.43
N LEU A 104 -8.52 -7.66 -13.02
CA LEU A 104 -9.71 -7.26 -12.25
C LEU A 104 -9.44 -7.11 -10.75
N LEU A 105 -8.42 -7.79 -10.24
CA LEU A 105 -8.02 -7.75 -8.83
C LEU A 105 -7.13 -6.55 -8.51
N ALA A 106 -6.37 -6.07 -9.50
CA ALA A 106 -5.53 -4.89 -9.37
C ALA A 106 -6.32 -3.66 -8.93
N ASP A 107 -5.77 -2.94 -7.96
CA ASP A 107 -6.26 -1.64 -7.52
C ASP A 107 -5.07 -0.80 -7.04
N GLN A 108 -5.33 0.42 -6.62
CA GLN A 108 -4.31 1.26 -6.00
C GLN A 108 -3.93 0.75 -4.60
N VAL A 109 -2.63 0.64 -4.34
CA VAL A 109 -2.10 0.09 -3.08
C VAL A 109 -0.88 0.88 -2.62
N ASN A 110 -0.80 1.17 -1.32
CA ASN A 110 0.31 1.91 -0.69
C ASN A 110 0.98 1.11 0.44
N HIS A 111 0.74 -0.21 0.48
CA HIS A 111 1.41 -1.15 1.36
C HIS A 111 1.26 -2.58 0.83
N PRO A 112 2.28 -3.43 0.88
CA PRO A 112 2.20 -4.80 0.34
C PRO A 112 1.29 -5.76 1.14
N PHE A 113 0.56 -5.26 2.14
CA PHE A 113 -0.13 -6.07 3.18
C PHE A 113 0.77 -7.15 3.78
N ASN A 114 2.08 -6.90 3.85
CA ASN A 114 3.08 -7.78 4.42
C ASN A 114 4.28 -6.93 4.84
N GLU A 115 4.47 -6.78 6.15
CA GLU A 115 5.51 -5.91 6.72
C GLU A 115 6.92 -6.37 6.35
N TYR A 116 7.12 -7.68 6.16
CA TYR A 116 8.41 -8.26 5.79
C TYR A 116 8.80 -7.91 4.35
N ILE A 117 7.84 -7.99 3.42
CA ILE A 117 8.03 -7.54 2.04
C ILE A 117 8.30 -6.04 2.01
N LEU A 118 7.57 -5.26 2.81
CA LEU A 118 7.81 -3.81 2.93
C LEU A 118 9.26 -3.53 3.38
N TRP A 119 9.72 -4.18 4.46
CA TRP A 119 11.08 -3.96 4.97
C TRP A 119 12.16 -4.40 4.00
N LEU A 120 11.95 -5.49 3.25
CA LEU A 120 12.86 -5.90 2.20
C LEU A 120 12.96 -4.86 1.09
N ILE A 121 11.83 -4.27 0.68
CA ILE A 121 11.82 -3.24 -0.37
C ILE A 121 12.44 -1.95 0.13
N ASP A 122 12.05 -1.47 1.31
CA ASP A 122 12.49 -0.16 1.80
C ASP A 122 13.93 -0.20 2.34
N TYR A 123 14.37 -1.31 2.95
CA TYR A 123 15.64 -1.38 3.69
C TYR A 123 16.56 -2.54 3.31
N GLY A 124 16.13 -3.43 2.41
CA GLY A 124 16.94 -4.53 1.91
C GLY A 124 17.17 -5.67 2.90
N VAL A 125 17.86 -6.70 2.44
CA VAL A 125 18.07 -7.96 3.15
C VAL A 125 18.93 -7.80 4.41
N ILE A 126 19.84 -6.82 4.45
CA ILE A 126 20.72 -6.61 5.61
C ILE A 126 19.91 -6.22 6.84
N VAL A 127 19.11 -5.15 6.72
CA VAL A 127 18.27 -4.67 7.83
C VAL A 127 17.25 -5.73 8.22
N PHE A 128 16.63 -6.37 7.21
CA PHE A 128 15.71 -7.48 7.41
C PHE A 128 16.33 -8.62 8.24
N SER A 129 17.54 -9.05 7.88
CA SER A 129 18.24 -10.15 8.56
C SER A 129 18.60 -9.81 10.01
N ILE A 130 18.97 -8.56 10.29
CA ILE A 130 19.26 -8.10 11.66
C ILE A 130 17.99 -8.16 12.53
N ILE A 131 16.85 -7.72 12.00
CA ILE A 131 15.56 -7.78 12.69
C ILE A 131 15.17 -9.24 12.96
N CYS A 132 15.22 -10.10 11.93
CA CYS A 132 14.90 -11.52 12.05
C CYS A 132 15.81 -12.21 13.08
N TYR A 133 17.12 -11.97 13.03
CA TYR A 133 18.07 -12.52 14.00
C TYR A 133 17.71 -12.10 15.44
N SER A 134 17.39 -10.83 15.65
CA SER A 134 17.02 -10.29 16.96
C SER A 134 15.75 -10.94 17.51
N ILE A 135 14.73 -11.11 16.66
CA ILE A 135 13.48 -11.78 17.00
C ILE A 135 13.73 -13.25 17.35
N ILE A 136 14.45 -13.99 16.50
CA ILE A 136 14.76 -15.42 16.73
C ILE A 136 15.51 -15.60 18.04
N ARG A 137 16.49 -14.73 18.32
CA ARG A 137 17.25 -14.74 19.58
C ARG A 137 16.36 -14.52 20.80
N TRP A 138 15.34 -13.67 20.70
CA TRP A 138 14.39 -13.42 21.79
C TRP A 138 13.43 -14.60 22.02
N PHE A 139 13.04 -15.28 20.93
CA PHE A 139 12.25 -16.52 20.94
C PHE A 139 13.08 -17.81 21.15
N LYS A 140 14.39 -17.73 21.42
CA LYS A 140 15.32 -18.87 21.46
C LYS A 140 14.84 -20.10 22.25
N ASN A 141 13.97 -19.91 23.25
CA ASN A 141 13.34 -21.00 23.97
C ASN A 141 11.98 -21.37 23.34
N ILE A 142 11.87 -22.63 22.85
CA ILE A 142 10.65 -23.17 22.24
C ILE A 142 9.45 -23.18 23.21
N TYR A 143 9.70 -23.20 24.53
CA TYR A 143 8.68 -23.05 25.57
C TYR A 143 8.15 -21.61 25.72
N PHE A 144 8.32 -20.75 24.70
CA PHE A 144 7.78 -19.39 24.68
C PHE A 144 6.27 -19.35 24.83
N ILE A 145 5.58 -20.44 24.50
CA ILE A 145 4.13 -20.61 24.58
C ILE A 145 3.56 -20.47 26.00
N TYR A 146 4.43 -20.51 27.03
CA TYR A 146 4.05 -20.30 28.43
C TYR A 146 4.28 -18.87 28.90
N ASN A 147 4.85 -18.00 28.06
CA ASN A 147 5.08 -16.61 28.39
C ASN A 147 4.14 -15.72 27.56
N ILE A 148 3.28 -14.95 28.26
CA ILE A 148 2.25 -14.14 27.62
C ILE A 148 2.81 -13.07 26.69
N ASP A 149 3.91 -12.41 27.05
CA ASP A 149 4.55 -11.38 26.22
C ASP A 149 5.03 -11.97 24.89
N LYS A 150 5.65 -13.16 24.95
CA LYS A 150 6.10 -13.87 23.75
C LYS A 150 4.93 -14.33 22.87
N ILE A 151 3.82 -14.77 23.47
CA ILE A 151 2.61 -15.12 22.71
C ILE A 151 2.05 -13.88 22.00
N VAL A 152 1.93 -12.74 22.69
CA VAL A 152 1.43 -11.50 22.08
C VAL A 152 2.30 -11.06 20.91
N VAL A 153 3.63 -11.03 21.09
CA VAL A 153 4.57 -10.71 20.01
C VAL A 153 4.46 -11.71 18.86
N PHE A 154 4.31 -13.01 19.14
CA PHE A 154 4.11 -14.04 18.12
C PHE A 154 2.86 -13.78 17.27
N PHE A 155 1.73 -13.44 17.91
CA PHE A 155 0.50 -13.07 17.20
C PHE A 155 0.68 -11.82 16.32
N ILE A 156 1.39 -10.79 16.83
CA ILE A 156 1.69 -9.59 16.05
C ILE A 156 2.54 -9.95 14.82
N LEU A 157 3.59 -10.76 14.98
CA LEU A 157 4.45 -11.19 13.87
C LEU A 157 3.68 -11.99 12.81
N VAL A 158 2.87 -12.96 13.23
CA VAL A 158 2.04 -13.73 12.28
C VAL A 158 1.02 -12.82 11.60
N ALA A 159 0.41 -11.86 12.32
CA ALA A 159 -0.50 -10.90 11.72
C ALA A 159 0.20 -10.01 10.67
N SER A 160 1.44 -9.62 10.92
CA SER A 160 2.27 -8.79 10.02
C SER A 160 2.64 -9.47 8.68
N LEU A 161 2.44 -10.79 8.53
CA LEU A 161 2.57 -11.47 7.24
C LEU A 161 1.46 -11.07 6.25
N PHE A 162 0.32 -10.61 6.76
CA PHE A 162 -0.91 -10.40 5.97
C PHE A 162 -1.59 -9.05 6.22
N SER A 163 -0.94 -8.17 7.01
CA SER A 163 -1.47 -6.89 7.47
C SER A 163 -0.37 -5.83 7.56
N TYR A 164 -0.76 -4.58 7.78
CA TYR A 164 0.12 -3.43 8.01
C TYR A 164 0.21 -3.09 9.51
N THR A 165 0.52 -4.11 10.32
CA THR A 165 0.44 -4.05 11.79
C THR A 165 1.33 -2.96 12.39
N PHE A 166 2.53 -2.72 11.83
CA PHE A 166 3.49 -1.77 12.39
C PHE A 166 3.21 -0.31 12.00
N LYS A 167 2.24 -0.06 11.11
CA LYS A 167 1.75 1.32 10.87
C LYS A 167 0.99 1.88 12.07
N TYR A 168 0.48 1.03 12.96
CA TYR A 168 -0.30 1.46 14.10
C TYR A 168 0.60 1.69 15.32
N TYR A 169 0.70 2.94 15.78
CA TYR A 169 1.53 3.29 16.94
C TYR A 169 1.20 2.51 18.21
N PHE A 170 -0.07 2.14 18.44
CA PHE A 170 -0.45 1.35 19.60
C PHE A 170 0.21 -0.05 19.60
N VAL A 171 0.45 -0.64 18.43
CA VAL A 171 1.15 -1.93 18.31
C VAL A 171 2.61 -1.76 18.75
N ILE A 172 3.24 -0.66 18.35
CA ILE A 172 4.61 -0.33 18.78
C ILE A 172 4.67 -0.20 20.31
N VAL A 173 3.69 0.47 20.92
CA VAL A 173 3.59 0.59 22.39
C VAL A 173 3.48 -0.79 23.06
N ILE A 174 2.61 -1.67 22.55
CA ILE A 174 2.46 -3.04 23.06
C ILE A 174 3.79 -3.79 22.97
N LEU A 175 4.50 -3.69 21.85
CA LEU A 175 5.79 -4.34 21.66
C LEU A 175 6.84 -3.84 22.66
N VAL A 176 6.90 -2.52 22.90
CA VAL A 176 7.81 -1.95 23.90
C VAL A 176 7.51 -2.53 25.28
N PHE A 177 6.23 -2.63 25.68
CA PHE A 177 5.86 -3.26 26.95
C PHE A 177 6.29 -4.74 27.01
N CYS A 178 5.96 -5.53 25.98
CA CYS A 178 6.32 -6.95 25.93
C CYS A 178 7.84 -7.20 25.95
N PHE A 179 8.63 -6.35 25.28
CA PHE A 179 10.09 -6.44 25.30
C PHE A 179 10.71 -5.91 26.61
N SER A 180 10.01 -5.01 27.31
CA SER A 180 10.46 -4.44 28.59
C SER A 180 10.27 -5.35 29.80
N ASN A 181 9.41 -6.38 29.71
CA ASN A 181 9.22 -7.35 30.78
C ASN A 181 10.44 -8.30 30.88
N VAL A 182 11.39 -7.91 31.75
CA VAL A 182 12.73 -8.51 31.90
C VAL A 182 12.73 -9.80 32.74
N GLU A 183 11.66 -10.60 32.76
CA GLU A 183 11.76 -11.94 33.40
C GLU A 183 12.58 -12.93 32.56
N ASN A 184 12.78 -12.65 31.26
CA ASN A 184 13.43 -13.57 30.31
C ASN A 184 14.79 -13.12 29.74
N CYS A 185 15.30 -11.95 30.12
CA CYS A 185 16.65 -11.53 29.72
C CYS A 185 17.70 -12.06 30.71
N ARG A 186 18.01 -13.36 30.65
CA ARG A 186 19.26 -13.92 31.25
C ARG A 186 20.53 -13.50 30.49
N LEU A 187 20.42 -12.60 29.53
CA LEU A 187 21.55 -11.82 29.08
C LEU A 187 21.84 -10.79 30.18
N LYS A 188 22.80 -11.08 31.05
CA LYS A 188 23.50 -10.05 31.85
C LYS A 188 24.32 -9.15 30.92
N PHE A 189 23.72 -8.58 29.87
CA PHE A 189 24.22 -7.33 29.34
C PHE A 189 23.72 -6.27 30.29
N ARG A 190 24.55 -5.94 31.28
CA ARG A 190 24.43 -4.68 31.99
C ARG A 190 24.75 -3.62 30.93
N ILE A 191 23.75 -3.25 30.14
CA ILE A 191 23.87 -2.12 29.23
C ILE A 191 23.97 -0.93 30.16
N HIS A 192 25.20 -0.54 30.48
CA HIS A 192 25.47 0.73 31.09
C HIS A 192 25.08 1.75 30.03
N VAL A 193 23.85 2.24 30.08
CA VAL A 193 23.43 3.38 29.29
C VAL A 193 24.15 4.55 29.93
N PRO A 194 25.24 5.09 29.34
CA PRO A 194 25.92 6.21 29.94
C PRO A 194 24.91 7.35 30.05
N ARG A 195 24.99 8.16 31.11
CA ARG A 195 24.07 9.28 31.35
C ARG A 195 23.84 10.15 30.11
N ARG A 196 24.86 10.32 29.27
CA ARG A 196 24.81 11.02 27.97
C ARG A 196 23.83 10.39 26.97
N MET A 197 23.75 9.07 26.91
CA MET A 197 22.83 8.33 26.04
C MET A 197 21.40 8.34 26.59
N GLY A 198 21.23 8.35 27.92
CA GLY A 198 19.92 8.59 28.54
C GLY A 198 19.38 9.99 28.24
N ILE A 199 20.23 11.02 28.31
CA ILE A 199 19.87 12.39 27.92
C ILE A 199 19.53 12.46 26.43
N LEU A 200 20.29 11.79 25.57
CA LEU A 200 19.99 11.72 24.13
C LEU A 200 18.62 11.09 23.85
N LEU A 201 18.28 9.99 24.54
CA LEU A 201 16.97 9.33 24.38
C LEU A 201 15.83 10.23 24.86
N ILE A 202 15.99 10.97 25.97
CA ILE A 202 15.01 11.96 26.43
C ILE A 202 14.87 13.10 25.41
N LEU A 203 15.97 13.60 24.86
CA LEU A 203 15.94 14.64 23.82
C LEU A 203 15.23 14.14 22.55
N ILE A 204 15.48 12.90 22.13
CA ILE A 204 14.75 12.27 21.01
C ILE A 204 13.26 12.16 21.35
N PHE A 205 12.91 11.75 22.57
CA PHE A 205 11.52 11.66 23.00
C PHE A 205 10.82 13.03 23.01
N VAL A 206 11.45 14.07 23.58
CA VAL A 206 10.88 15.41 23.62
C VAL A 206 10.75 16.01 22.21
N THR A 207 11.74 15.84 21.34
CA THR A 207 11.68 16.36 19.96
C THR A 207 10.62 15.62 19.13
N THR A 208 10.47 14.31 19.30
CA THR A 208 9.40 13.52 18.66
C THR A 208 8.01 13.90 19.21
N ALA A 209 7.86 14.10 20.52
CA ALA A 209 6.60 14.56 21.11
C ALA A 209 6.22 15.98 20.64
N CYS A 210 7.18 16.92 20.59
CA CYS A 210 6.94 18.27 20.09
C CYS A 210 6.57 18.27 18.60
N SER A 211 7.29 17.52 17.76
CA SER A 211 6.95 17.40 16.33
C SER A 211 5.58 16.75 16.10
N MET A 212 5.23 15.74 16.91
CA MET A 212 3.89 15.14 16.89
C MET A 212 2.80 16.14 17.29
N PHE A 213 3.04 16.97 18.32
CA PHE A 213 2.11 18.00 18.72
C PHE A 213 1.90 19.06 17.64
N ILE A 214 2.99 19.53 17.01
CA ILE A 214 2.93 20.46 15.88
C ILE A 214 2.11 19.82 14.76
N TYR A 215 2.43 18.57 14.37
CA TYR A 215 1.71 17.85 13.32
C TYR A 215 0.21 17.76 13.61
N ILE A 216 -0.20 17.33 14.82
CA ILE A 216 -1.62 17.22 15.19
C ILE A 216 -2.31 18.57 15.07
N ARG A 217 -1.67 19.65 15.55
CA ARG A 217 -2.21 21.01 15.45
C ARG A 217 -2.37 21.42 13.99
N SER A 218 -1.34 21.24 13.16
CA SER A 218 -1.37 21.58 11.74
C SER A 218 -2.40 20.75 10.98
N GLU A 219 -2.57 19.47 11.33
CA GLU A 219 -3.58 18.58 10.76
C GLU A 219 -5.01 19.07 11.09
N ILE A 220 -5.26 19.52 12.33
CA ILE A 220 -6.55 20.12 12.71
C ILE A 220 -6.81 21.38 11.90
N HIS A 221 -5.82 22.27 11.75
CA HIS A 221 -5.97 23.49 10.96
C HIS A 221 -6.15 23.21 9.47
N TRP A 222 -5.47 22.19 8.94
CA TRP A 222 -5.63 21.72 7.57
C TRP A 222 -7.04 21.17 7.36
N LYS A 223 -7.53 20.24 8.19
CA LYS A 223 -8.91 19.74 8.10
C LYS A 223 -9.95 20.85 8.18
N ALA A 224 -9.73 21.85 9.04
CA ALA A 224 -10.61 23.02 9.11
C ALA A 224 -10.56 23.88 7.84
N ALA A 225 -9.42 23.95 7.14
CA ALA A 225 -9.28 24.63 5.86
C ALA A 225 -9.80 23.81 4.66
N THR A 226 -9.74 22.48 4.71
CA THR A 226 -10.35 21.61 3.69
C THR A 226 -11.88 21.66 3.76
N ASN A 227 -12.43 21.74 4.97
CA ASN A 227 -13.88 21.82 5.21
C ASN A 227 -14.45 23.24 5.02
N SER A 228 -13.63 24.26 4.78
CA SER A 228 -14.16 25.59 4.50
C SER A 228 -14.76 25.65 3.09
N ILE A 229 -15.86 26.39 2.95
CA ILE A 229 -16.60 26.53 1.69
C ILE A 229 -15.73 27.15 0.60
N MET A 230 -14.87 28.09 0.98
CA MET A 230 -13.96 28.80 0.08
C MET A 230 -12.53 28.31 0.28
N PHE A 231 -11.83 28.08 -0.83
CA PHE A 231 -10.40 27.79 -0.83
C PHE A 231 -9.60 29.07 -0.57
N ASP A 232 -8.71 29.03 0.41
CA ASP A 232 -7.78 30.12 0.74
C ASP A 232 -6.34 29.65 0.51
N GLU A 233 -5.80 29.96 -0.68
CA GLU A 233 -4.44 29.58 -1.07
C GLU A 233 -3.39 30.07 -0.06
N LYS A 234 -3.54 31.28 0.50
CA LYS A 234 -2.56 31.84 1.45
C LYS A 234 -2.51 31.03 2.74
N LYS A 235 -3.67 30.57 3.21
CA LYS A 235 -3.76 29.71 4.39
C LYS A 235 -3.09 28.37 4.13
N TYR A 236 -3.31 27.76 2.96
CA TYR A 236 -2.63 26.52 2.56
C TYR A 236 -1.11 26.70 2.45
N LEU A 237 -0.63 27.77 1.82
CA LEU A 237 0.82 28.06 1.73
C LEU A 237 1.47 28.27 3.10
N THR A 238 0.72 28.78 4.07
CA THR A 238 1.19 28.89 5.46
C THR A 238 1.31 27.51 6.11
N LEU A 239 0.29 26.66 5.93
CA LEU A 239 0.27 25.29 6.45
C LEU A 239 1.33 24.39 5.79
N GLU A 240 1.67 24.64 4.53
CA GLU A 240 2.68 23.89 3.79
C GLU A 240 4.03 23.90 4.51
N LYS A 241 4.40 24.99 5.19
CA LYS A 241 5.67 25.08 5.95
C LYS A 241 5.78 24.01 7.04
N GLU A 242 4.65 23.61 7.62
CA GLU A 242 4.57 22.62 8.70
C GLU A 242 4.26 21.21 8.16
N LEU A 243 3.55 21.13 7.04
CA LEU A 243 3.02 19.88 6.48
C LEU A 243 3.75 19.38 5.22
N ASN A 244 4.86 19.99 4.81
CA ASN A 244 5.60 19.65 3.58
C ASN A 244 6.05 18.17 3.48
N GLN A 245 6.09 17.44 4.59
CA GLN A 245 6.47 16.01 4.60
C GLN A 245 5.24 15.08 4.57
N ILE A 246 4.04 15.62 4.37
CA ILE A 246 2.78 14.90 4.40
C ILE A 246 2.22 14.86 2.98
N SER A 247 2.29 13.69 2.36
CA SER A 247 1.82 13.50 0.99
C SER A 247 0.35 13.89 0.82
N GLU A 248 -0.52 13.50 1.74
CA GLU A 248 -1.96 13.73 1.68
C GLU A 248 -2.30 15.22 1.63
N PHE A 249 -1.49 16.07 2.28
CA PHE A 249 -1.61 17.52 2.21
C PHE A 249 -1.35 18.05 0.80
N HIS A 250 -0.27 17.60 0.17
CA HIS A 250 0.07 18.01 -1.20
C HIS A 250 -0.98 17.54 -2.22
N HIS A 251 -1.57 16.35 -2.02
CA HIS A 251 -2.66 15.88 -2.88
C HIS A 251 -3.91 16.76 -2.76
N ASP A 252 -4.35 17.07 -1.53
CA ASP A 252 -5.52 17.93 -1.31
C ASP A 252 -5.29 19.33 -1.89
N LEU A 253 -4.13 19.94 -1.63
CA LEU A 253 -3.78 21.24 -2.19
C LEU A 253 -3.70 21.21 -3.73
N ALA A 254 -3.10 20.16 -4.32
CA ALA A 254 -3.06 20.00 -5.77
C ALA A 254 -4.48 19.93 -6.36
N TYR A 255 -5.38 19.17 -5.73
CA TYR A 255 -6.75 19.05 -6.16
C TYR A 255 -7.49 20.40 -6.07
N LYS A 256 -7.35 21.13 -4.97
CA LYS A 256 -7.94 22.47 -4.83
C LYS A 256 -7.42 23.46 -5.86
N LEU A 257 -6.12 23.46 -6.14
CA LEU A 257 -5.52 24.32 -7.17
C LEU A 257 -6.06 23.97 -8.56
N PHE A 258 -6.23 22.68 -8.86
CA PHE A 258 -6.85 22.22 -10.11
C PHE A 258 -8.28 22.73 -10.26
N GLU A 259 -9.12 22.62 -9.22
CA GLU A 259 -10.51 23.11 -9.23
C GLU A 259 -10.59 24.64 -9.48
N HIS A 260 -9.55 25.39 -9.14
CA HIS A 260 -9.47 26.84 -9.33
C HIS A 260 -8.74 27.25 -10.62
N GLY A 261 -8.38 26.30 -11.49
CA GLY A 261 -7.70 26.57 -12.76
C GLY A 261 -6.20 26.84 -12.65
N GLU A 262 -5.62 26.70 -11.46
CA GLU A 262 -4.19 26.95 -11.18
C GLU A 262 -3.34 25.71 -11.52
N TYR A 263 -3.43 25.26 -12.78
CA TYR A 263 -2.92 23.93 -13.19
C TYR A 263 -1.41 23.76 -13.00
N LYS A 264 -0.61 24.81 -13.27
CA LYS A 264 0.84 24.76 -13.08
C LYS A 264 1.22 24.61 -11.59
N LYS A 265 0.50 25.30 -10.70
CA LYS A 265 0.70 25.17 -9.25
C LYS A 265 0.26 23.80 -8.76
N SER A 266 -0.86 23.28 -9.29
CA SER A 266 -1.31 21.92 -9.01
C SER A 266 -0.24 20.89 -9.37
N ILE A 267 0.36 20.96 -10.56
CA ILE A 267 1.46 20.07 -10.98
C ILE A 267 2.65 20.17 -10.02
N ALA A 268 3.07 21.37 -9.60
CA ALA A 268 4.17 21.52 -8.65
C ALA A 268 3.88 20.85 -7.28
N GLN A 269 2.62 20.85 -6.84
CA GLN A 269 2.20 20.14 -5.63
C GLN A 269 2.17 18.62 -5.83
N ILE A 270 1.77 18.17 -7.03
CA ILE A 270 1.85 16.76 -7.41
C ILE A 270 3.31 16.27 -7.40
N GLU A 271 4.27 17.06 -7.88
CA GLU A 271 5.69 16.67 -7.84
C GLU A 271 6.22 16.51 -6.40
N LYS A 272 5.77 17.36 -5.47
CA LYS A 272 6.06 17.19 -4.05
C LYS A 272 5.44 15.90 -3.50
N TYR A 273 4.19 15.59 -3.87
CA TYR A 273 3.55 14.32 -3.54
C TYR A 273 4.34 13.11 -4.06
N GLU A 274 4.73 13.14 -5.33
CA GLU A 274 5.47 12.08 -6.03
C GLU A 274 6.85 11.82 -5.42
N SER A 275 7.46 12.84 -4.82
CA SER A 275 8.72 12.67 -4.06
C SER A 275 8.58 11.72 -2.85
N MET A 276 7.36 11.46 -2.39
CA MET A 276 7.05 10.61 -1.24
C MET A 276 6.33 9.32 -1.63
N ARG A 277 5.45 9.37 -2.64
CA ARG A 277 4.62 8.24 -3.08
C ARG A 277 3.97 8.50 -4.44
N VAL A 278 3.61 7.44 -5.15
CA VAL A 278 2.86 7.51 -6.41
C VAL A 278 1.57 6.72 -6.28
N ASN A 279 0.44 7.29 -6.70
CA ASN A 279 -0.82 6.56 -6.80
C ASN A 279 -1.62 6.96 -8.04
N TYR A 280 -2.58 6.09 -8.36
CA TYR A 280 -3.45 6.21 -9.53
C TYR A 280 -4.19 7.55 -9.59
N ASP A 281 -4.81 7.98 -8.50
CA ASP A 281 -5.64 9.20 -8.48
C ASP A 281 -4.81 10.47 -8.76
N VAL A 282 -3.60 10.57 -8.20
CA VAL A 282 -2.71 11.72 -8.44
C VAL A 282 -2.15 11.68 -9.86
N THR A 283 -1.86 10.49 -10.41
CA THR A 283 -1.46 10.36 -11.81
C THR A 283 -2.56 10.83 -12.76
N LEU A 284 -3.84 10.52 -12.47
CA LEU A 284 -4.96 11.07 -13.23
C LEU A 284 -5.06 12.59 -13.10
N LEU A 285 -4.97 13.11 -11.88
CA LEU A 285 -5.00 14.57 -11.64
C LEU A 285 -3.89 15.27 -12.44
N LYS A 286 -2.69 14.68 -12.51
CA LYS A 286 -1.57 15.20 -13.31
C LYS A 286 -1.92 15.19 -14.81
N ALA A 287 -2.52 14.11 -15.32
CA ALA A 287 -2.99 14.02 -16.69
C ALA A 287 -4.02 15.11 -17.02
N PHE A 288 -5.02 15.31 -16.15
CA PHE A 288 -6.04 16.35 -16.32
C PHE A 288 -5.48 17.77 -16.28
N ASN A 289 -4.49 18.04 -15.42
CA ASN A 289 -3.78 19.31 -15.42
C ASN A 289 -3.10 19.57 -16.78
N PHE A 290 -2.38 18.58 -17.32
CA PHE A 290 -1.75 18.71 -18.64
C PHE A 290 -2.78 18.87 -19.76
N THR A 291 -3.90 18.15 -19.72
CA THR A 291 -5.02 18.35 -20.66
C THR A 291 -5.51 19.79 -20.64
N SER A 292 -5.68 20.35 -19.44
CA SER A 292 -6.21 21.71 -19.26
C SER A 292 -5.21 22.79 -19.69
N LEU A 293 -3.92 22.45 -19.76
CA LEU A 293 -2.87 23.29 -20.31
C LEU A 293 -2.68 23.11 -21.83
N GLY A 294 -3.44 22.21 -22.48
CA GLY A 294 -3.26 21.87 -23.90
C GLY A 294 -2.05 20.98 -24.19
N GLU A 295 -1.35 20.48 -23.15
CA GLU A 295 -0.18 19.61 -23.28
C GLU A 295 -0.62 18.14 -23.47
N HIS A 296 -1.34 17.86 -24.56
CA HIS A 296 -1.99 16.57 -24.81
C HIS A 296 -1.03 15.38 -24.88
N HIS A 297 0.23 15.60 -25.27
CA HIS A 297 1.26 14.56 -25.27
C HIS A 297 1.54 14.05 -23.85
N LYS A 298 1.87 14.95 -22.92
CA LYS A 298 2.14 14.59 -21.52
C LYS A 298 0.89 14.04 -20.84
N SER A 299 -0.27 14.60 -21.15
CA SER A 299 -1.55 14.06 -20.68
C SER A 299 -1.74 12.61 -21.11
N SER A 300 -1.49 12.28 -22.38
CA SER A 300 -1.58 10.91 -22.90
C SER A 300 -0.61 9.96 -22.22
N GLU A 301 0.64 10.39 -21.95
CA GLU A 301 1.62 9.59 -21.20
C GLU A 301 1.10 9.22 -19.81
N HIS A 302 0.52 10.18 -19.08
CA HIS A 302 -0.01 9.93 -17.74
C HIS A 302 -1.31 9.11 -17.74
N PHE A 303 -2.22 9.32 -18.70
CA PHE A 303 -3.38 8.44 -18.85
C PHE A 303 -2.97 7.02 -19.25
N PHE A 304 -1.95 6.87 -20.09
CA PHE A 304 -1.39 5.57 -20.44
C PHE A 304 -0.80 4.87 -19.21
N LEU A 305 -0.01 5.58 -18.41
CA LEU A 305 0.50 5.05 -17.15
C LEU A 305 -0.64 4.63 -16.21
N ALA A 306 -1.65 5.50 -16.02
CA ALA A 306 -2.81 5.22 -15.16
C ALA A 306 -3.63 4.03 -15.67
N LYS A 307 -3.75 3.86 -16.99
CA LYS A 307 -4.41 2.70 -17.63
C LYS A 307 -3.82 1.38 -17.16
N TYR A 308 -2.49 1.29 -17.06
CA TYR A 308 -1.83 0.07 -16.62
C TYR A 308 -1.65 -0.02 -15.10
N MET A 309 -1.62 1.11 -14.39
CA MET A 309 -1.66 1.11 -12.92
C MET A 309 -2.89 0.37 -12.39
N VAL A 310 -4.07 0.59 -12.99
CA VAL A 310 -5.31 -0.09 -12.62
C VAL A 310 -6.12 -0.48 -13.87
N PRO A 311 -5.83 -1.63 -14.51
CA PRO A 311 -6.38 -2.02 -15.82
C PRO A 311 -7.91 -2.11 -15.91
N SER A 312 -8.58 -2.33 -14.77
CA SER A 312 -10.04 -2.41 -14.71
C SER A 312 -10.73 -1.04 -14.77
N ARG A 313 -9.99 0.08 -14.69
CA ARG A 313 -10.58 1.43 -14.69
C ARG A 313 -10.80 1.93 -16.12
N PHE A 314 -12.00 2.43 -16.38
CA PHE A 314 -12.42 2.90 -17.69
C PHE A 314 -11.92 4.32 -18.00
N LEU A 315 -11.84 5.18 -16.98
CA LEU A 315 -11.51 6.60 -17.15
C LEU A 315 -10.24 6.88 -17.97
N PRO A 316 -9.05 6.33 -17.63
CA PRO A 316 -7.84 6.60 -18.40
C PRO A 316 -7.93 6.11 -19.84
N LYS A 317 -8.61 4.97 -20.09
CA LYS A 317 -8.82 4.44 -21.44
C LYS A 317 -9.71 5.36 -22.26
N TYR A 318 -10.77 5.87 -21.65
CA TYR A 318 -11.72 6.77 -22.31
C TYR A 318 -11.09 8.12 -22.64
N GLU A 319 -10.29 8.70 -21.74
CA GLU A 319 -9.57 9.94 -22.05
C GLU A 319 -8.53 9.74 -23.17
N LEU A 320 -7.82 8.61 -23.19
CA LEU A 320 -6.95 8.26 -24.33
C LEU A 320 -7.75 8.12 -25.63
N PHE A 321 -8.90 7.47 -25.60
CA PHE A 321 -9.80 7.36 -26.75
C PHE A 321 -10.19 8.74 -27.30
N ARG A 322 -10.60 9.66 -26.42
CA ARG A 322 -10.94 11.03 -26.79
C ARG A 322 -9.75 11.77 -27.40
N ILE A 323 -8.57 11.71 -26.77
CA ILE A 323 -7.37 12.38 -27.29
C ILE A 323 -7.01 11.84 -28.68
N TYR A 324 -6.96 10.52 -28.86
CA TYR A 324 -6.62 9.93 -30.16
C TYR A 324 -7.63 10.29 -31.25
N LYS A 325 -8.92 10.31 -30.91
CA LYS A 325 -10.00 10.57 -31.87
C LYS A 325 -10.13 12.06 -32.22
N GLU A 326 -10.17 12.91 -31.20
CA GLU A 326 -10.57 14.32 -31.32
C GLU A 326 -9.37 15.27 -31.49
N ILE A 327 -8.20 14.91 -30.96
CA ILE A 327 -7.02 15.78 -30.97
C ILE A 327 -5.99 15.32 -31.99
N TYR A 328 -5.59 14.04 -31.94
CA TYR A 328 -4.58 13.51 -32.85
C TYR A 328 -5.15 13.02 -34.18
N HIS A 329 -6.46 12.79 -34.24
CA HIS A 329 -7.14 12.18 -35.38
C HIS A 329 -6.47 10.86 -35.84
N ASP A 330 -5.93 10.11 -34.88
CA ASP A 330 -5.29 8.81 -35.12
C ASP A 330 -6.34 7.72 -35.07
N GLN A 331 -6.87 7.38 -36.25
CA GLN A 331 -7.92 6.39 -36.40
C GLN A 331 -7.51 4.99 -35.91
N GLU A 332 -6.25 4.58 -36.14
CA GLU A 332 -5.79 3.26 -35.73
C GLU A 332 -5.72 3.17 -34.20
N ALA A 333 -5.10 4.15 -33.56
CA ALA A 333 -5.02 4.22 -32.10
C ALA A 333 -6.42 4.32 -31.46
N SER A 334 -7.32 5.14 -32.03
CA SER A 334 -8.72 5.25 -31.57
C SER A 334 -9.46 3.92 -31.64
N ILE A 335 -9.33 3.17 -32.75
CA ILE A 335 -9.97 1.86 -32.90
C ILE A 335 -9.38 0.85 -31.90
N ASN A 336 -8.05 0.86 -31.71
CA ASN A 336 -7.39 -0.08 -30.81
C ASN A 336 -7.80 0.15 -29.34
N ILE A 337 -7.80 1.39 -28.87
CA ILE A 337 -8.23 1.69 -27.50
C ILE A 337 -9.74 1.48 -27.31
N ALA A 338 -10.58 1.75 -28.33
CA ALA A 338 -12.01 1.46 -28.29
C ALA A 338 -12.29 -0.04 -28.14
N ARG A 339 -11.54 -0.90 -28.85
CA ARG A 339 -11.61 -2.37 -28.67
C ARG A 339 -11.18 -2.77 -27.26
N GLU A 340 -10.12 -2.18 -26.74
CA GLU A 340 -9.66 -2.45 -25.37
C GLU A 340 -10.74 -2.10 -24.34
N ILE A 341 -11.42 -0.96 -24.48
CA ILE A 341 -12.53 -0.54 -23.61
C ILE A 341 -13.70 -1.53 -23.70
N ASP A 342 -14.10 -1.95 -24.90
CA ASP A 342 -15.21 -2.88 -25.09
C ASP A 342 -14.93 -4.25 -24.45
N GLN A 343 -13.69 -4.73 -24.59
CA GLN A 343 -13.21 -5.99 -24.01
C GLN A 343 -12.99 -5.93 -22.50
N THR A 344 -12.75 -4.75 -21.93
CA THR A 344 -12.54 -4.59 -20.48
C THR A 344 -13.78 -5.03 -19.70
N PRO A 345 -13.70 -6.00 -18.77
CA PRO A 345 -14.86 -6.41 -17.98
C PRO A 345 -15.30 -5.32 -16.99
N ILE A 346 -16.61 -5.21 -16.74
CA ILE A 346 -17.15 -4.21 -15.80
C ILE A 346 -17.03 -4.77 -14.39
N LYS A 347 -16.06 -4.26 -13.60
CA LYS A 347 -15.90 -4.61 -12.18
C LYS A 347 -17.01 -4.02 -11.30
N VAL A 348 -17.37 -2.76 -11.55
CA VAL A 348 -18.46 -2.05 -10.86
C VAL A 348 -19.35 -1.43 -11.91
N LYS A 349 -20.62 -1.83 -11.94
CA LYS A 349 -21.59 -1.30 -12.90
C LYS A 349 -22.05 0.09 -12.46
N THR A 350 -21.66 1.10 -13.23
CA THR A 350 -22.09 2.50 -13.07
C THR A 350 -22.59 3.06 -14.40
N ASP A 351 -23.38 4.14 -14.36
CA ASP A 351 -23.86 4.81 -15.57
C ASP A 351 -22.70 5.23 -16.48
N TYR A 352 -21.59 5.70 -15.88
CA TYR A 352 -20.35 6.01 -16.60
C TYR A 352 -19.77 4.79 -17.36
N THR A 353 -19.65 3.63 -16.71
CA THR A 353 -19.11 2.43 -17.39
C THR A 353 -20.00 1.95 -18.53
N ILE A 354 -21.33 2.12 -18.38
CA ILE A 354 -22.31 1.74 -19.40
C ILE A 354 -22.25 2.71 -20.58
N SER A 355 -22.22 4.02 -20.31
CA SER A 355 -22.18 5.06 -21.35
C SER A 355 -20.90 4.96 -22.18
N VAL A 356 -19.74 4.83 -21.54
CA VAL A 356 -18.45 4.66 -22.20
C VAL A 356 -18.46 3.44 -23.12
N LYS A 357 -18.94 2.27 -22.63
CA LYS A 357 -19.05 1.07 -23.47
C LYS A 357 -20.00 1.26 -24.65
N SER A 358 -21.14 1.90 -24.43
CA SER A 358 -22.12 2.16 -25.48
C SER A 358 -21.53 3.04 -26.59
N GLU A 359 -20.82 4.10 -26.20
CA GLU A 359 -20.17 5.03 -27.14
C GLU A 359 -19.11 4.33 -27.98
N VAL A 360 -18.17 3.61 -27.36
CA VAL A 360 -17.11 2.93 -28.12
C VAL A 360 -17.66 1.82 -29.01
N ARG A 361 -18.74 1.14 -28.61
CA ARG A 361 -19.42 0.15 -29.47
C ARG A 361 -20.06 0.79 -30.69
N LYS A 362 -20.67 1.97 -30.54
CA LYS A 362 -21.21 2.72 -31.66
C LYS A 362 -20.09 3.12 -32.62
N PHE A 363 -19.02 3.71 -32.08
CA PHE A 363 -17.83 4.08 -32.85
C PHE A 363 -17.23 2.87 -33.61
N LEU A 364 -17.07 1.72 -32.95
CA LEU A 364 -16.55 0.51 -33.59
C LEU A 364 -17.46 -0.05 -34.69
N LYS A 365 -18.79 0.12 -34.58
CA LYS A 365 -19.72 -0.28 -35.65
C LYS A 365 -19.55 0.57 -36.90
N GLU A 366 -19.43 1.89 -36.73
CA GLU A 366 -19.23 2.84 -37.83
C GLU A 366 -17.92 2.54 -38.60
N HIS A 367 -16.89 2.06 -37.90
CA HIS A 367 -15.57 1.76 -38.46
C HIS A 367 -15.34 0.28 -38.81
N LYS A 368 -16.35 -0.58 -38.66
CA LYS A 368 -16.32 -1.99 -39.15
C LYS A 368 -16.72 -2.11 -40.61
N THR A 369 -17.44 -1.12 -41.15
CA THR A 369 -18.01 -1.10 -42.50
C THR A 369 -17.03 -0.65 -43.59
N THR A 370 -15.75 -0.45 -43.28
CA THR A 370 -14.72 0.10 -44.19
C THR A 370 -13.61 -0.89 -44.58
N LYS A 371 -13.86 -2.19 -44.40
CA LYS A 371 -13.11 -3.29 -45.05
C LYS A 371 -14.07 -4.10 -45.89
#